data_AF-A0AAV5UMH0-F1
#
_entry.id   AF-A0AAV5UMH0-F1
#
_cell.length_a   1.000
_cell.length_b   1.000
_cell.length_c   1.000
_cell.angle_alpha   90.00
_cell.angle_beta   90.00
_cell.angle_gamma   90.00
#
_symmetry.space_group_name_H-M   'P 1'
#
loop_
_entity.id
_entity.type
_entity.pdbx_description
1 polymer ?
#
loop_
_entity_poly.entity_id
_entity_poly.type
_entity_poly.pdbx_seq_one_letter_code
_entity_poly.pdbx_strand_id
1 'polypeptide(L)'
;MSLRSSSAVRAEPDAPSSSSLSYEIDREMEQMRRLSLPSTHKVVTCKPRPSIVDTAEACGLLDMSPSDLVCDTNKEQHGFRYYHCVLSSAFHSNGSATIFLAKFDANTNLESLDSTKIPAKIFEEVTYPQTELALAVLGLLIYRSDVYDKRVLCLLRDTNPHEEDFSASLEPLKKAANKVRVLHHVQWVPPKEKKENIRLSINAGMRLRVMLCQTRSTDDAPPRKVVYEAKALVDPSWNPFYCMCL
;
A
#
# COMPACT_ATOMS: atom_id res chain seq x y z
N MET A 1 -96.38 -27.59 -37.73
CA MET A 1 -96.84 -28.47 -36.63
C MET A 1 -95.64 -28.95 -35.82
N SER A 2 -95.89 -29.39 -34.60
CA SER A 2 -95.00 -29.76 -33.49
C SER A 2 -93.68 -30.55 -33.70
N LEU A 3 -92.67 -30.12 -32.91
CA LEU A 3 -91.81 -30.89 -31.97
C LEU A 3 -90.74 -31.92 -32.44
N ARG A 4 -89.50 -31.71 -31.91
CA ARG A 4 -88.55 -32.69 -31.26
C ARG A 4 -88.07 -33.91 -32.10
N SER A 5 -86.95 -34.62 -31.87
CA SER A 5 -85.73 -34.57 -31.03
C SER A 5 -84.80 -35.73 -31.51
N SER A 6 -83.50 -35.86 -31.24
CA SER A 6 -82.44 -35.03 -30.62
C SER A 6 -81.05 -35.60 -31.04
N SER A 7 -79.96 -34.85 -30.87
CA SER A 7 -78.58 -35.25 -31.23
C SER A 7 -77.82 -36.03 -30.14
N ALA A 8 -76.91 -36.94 -30.54
CA ALA A 8 -75.67 -37.34 -29.82
C ALA A 8 -74.81 -38.23 -30.78
N VAL A 9 -73.68 -37.77 -31.34
CA VAL A 9 -72.32 -37.64 -30.77
C VAL A 9 -71.55 -38.98 -30.68
N ARG A 10 -70.43 -39.06 -31.42
CA ARG A 10 -69.39 -40.12 -31.34
C ARG A 10 -68.24 -39.64 -30.43
N ALA A 11 -67.56 -40.58 -29.78
CA ALA A 11 -66.36 -40.32 -28.99
C ALA A 11 -65.06 -40.43 -29.81
N GLU A 12 -64.02 -39.73 -29.37
CA GLU A 12 -62.64 -39.65 -29.89
C GLU A 12 -61.67 -39.70 -28.67
N PRO A 13 -60.37 -40.00 -28.85
CA PRO A 13 -59.61 -40.83 -27.90
C PRO A 13 -58.90 -40.12 -26.74
N ASP A 14 -58.50 -40.94 -25.75
CA ASP A 14 -57.91 -40.54 -24.47
C ASP A 14 -56.58 -39.77 -24.58
N ALA A 15 -56.45 -38.74 -23.73
CA ALA A 15 -55.23 -37.93 -23.61
C ALA A 15 -54.22 -38.57 -22.62
N PRO A 16 -52.90 -38.39 -22.83
CA PRO A 16 -51.88 -38.96 -21.93
C PRO A 16 -51.93 -38.33 -20.54
N SER A 17 -51.77 -39.17 -19.51
CA SER A 17 -51.87 -38.79 -18.10
C SER A 17 -50.73 -37.88 -17.64
N SER A 18 -51.04 -36.92 -16.77
CA SER A 18 -50.13 -35.88 -16.24
C SER A 18 -48.83 -36.36 -15.57
N SER A 19 -48.72 -37.65 -15.25
CA SER A 19 -47.50 -38.27 -14.70
C SER A 19 -46.35 -38.33 -15.71
N SER A 20 -46.61 -38.53 -17.01
CA SER A 20 -45.52 -38.70 -18.00
C SER A 20 -44.72 -37.41 -18.21
N LEU A 21 -45.39 -36.26 -18.21
CA LEU A 21 -44.78 -34.94 -18.36
C LEU A 21 -43.86 -34.59 -17.17
N SER A 22 -44.20 -35.01 -15.94
CA SER A 22 -43.34 -34.81 -14.77
C SER A 22 -42.00 -35.54 -14.93
N TYR A 23 -42.02 -36.81 -15.36
CA TYR A 23 -40.80 -37.59 -15.56
C TYR A 23 -39.91 -37.06 -16.69
N GLU A 24 -40.48 -36.43 -17.72
CA GLU A 24 -39.69 -35.80 -18.79
C GLU A 24 -39.04 -34.49 -18.32
N ILE A 25 -39.75 -33.64 -17.58
CA ILE A 25 -39.22 -32.39 -17.01
C ILE A 25 -38.09 -32.66 -16.01
N ASP A 26 -38.28 -33.61 -15.08
CA ASP A 26 -37.25 -33.99 -14.10
C ASP A 26 -36.00 -34.56 -14.79
N ARG A 27 -36.18 -35.29 -15.90
CA ARG A 27 -35.10 -35.84 -16.71
C ARG A 27 -34.34 -34.74 -17.48
N GLU A 28 -35.01 -33.75 -18.06
CA GLU A 28 -34.34 -32.59 -18.67
C GLU A 28 -33.58 -31.76 -17.64
N MET A 29 -34.17 -31.52 -16.47
CA MET A 29 -33.53 -30.79 -15.36
C MET A 29 -32.24 -31.48 -14.87
N GLU A 30 -32.27 -32.80 -14.72
CA GLU A 30 -31.10 -33.61 -14.37
C GLU A 30 -30.06 -33.65 -15.51
N GLN A 31 -30.50 -33.62 -16.77
CA GLN A 31 -29.61 -33.54 -17.94
C GLN A 31 -28.93 -32.17 -18.05
N MET A 32 -29.62 -31.06 -17.74
CA MET A 32 -29.02 -29.73 -17.65
C MET A 32 -28.02 -29.61 -16.49
N ARG A 33 -28.29 -30.22 -15.32
CA ARG A 33 -27.32 -30.30 -14.21
C ARG A 33 -26.05 -31.08 -14.58
N ARG A 34 -26.13 -32.05 -15.49
CA ARG A 34 -24.96 -32.79 -15.98
C ARG A 34 -24.20 -32.05 -17.08
N LEU A 35 -24.82 -31.08 -17.73
CA LEU A 35 -24.20 -30.21 -18.74
C LEU A 35 -23.55 -28.95 -18.14
N SER A 36 -23.81 -28.61 -16.87
CA SER A 36 -22.97 -27.66 -16.14
C SER A 36 -21.61 -28.30 -15.84
N LEU A 37 -20.69 -28.14 -16.80
CA LEU A 37 -19.26 -28.40 -16.61
C LEU A 37 -18.80 -27.82 -15.27
N PRO A 38 -18.00 -28.53 -14.46
CA PRO A 38 -17.32 -27.91 -13.34
C PRO A 38 -16.43 -26.81 -13.93
N SER A 39 -16.75 -25.56 -13.61
CA SER A 39 -15.98 -24.41 -14.05
C SER A 39 -14.57 -24.53 -13.46
N THR A 40 -13.63 -25.07 -14.25
CA THR A 40 -12.20 -25.10 -13.94
C THR A 40 -11.54 -23.73 -14.15
N HIS A 41 -12.31 -22.65 -13.99
CA HIS A 41 -11.72 -21.43 -13.49
C HIS A 41 -11.16 -21.74 -12.10
N LYS A 42 -9.84 -22.01 -12.07
CA LYS A 42 -9.05 -21.72 -10.88
C LYS A 42 -9.43 -20.31 -10.47
N VAL A 43 -10.21 -20.19 -9.39
CA VAL A 43 -10.37 -18.92 -8.69
C VAL A 43 -8.98 -18.62 -8.18
N VAL A 44 -8.21 -17.87 -8.97
CA VAL A 44 -6.94 -17.34 -8.53
C VAL A 44 -7.34 -16.36 -7.44
N THR A 45 -7.18 -16.81 -6.18
CA THR A 45 -7.38 -15.98 -5.00
C THR A 45 -6.24 -14.99 -4.91
N CYS A 46 -6.16 -14.09 -5.90
CA CYS A 46 -5.41 -12.86 -5.82
C CYS A 46 -5.94 -12.14 -4.60
N LYS A 47 -5.11 -12.06 -3.54
CA LYS A 47 -5.39 -11.13 -2.44
C LYS A 47 -5.62 -9.76 -3.08
N PRO A 48 -6.73 -9.07 -2.77
CA PRO A 48 -7.05 -7.80 -3.42
C PRO A 48 -5.86 -6.84 -3.24
N ARG A 49 -5.42 -6.21 -4.34
CA ARG A 49 -4.35 -5.21 -4.26
C ARG A 49 -4.85 -4.08 -3.34
N PRO A 50 -4.12 -3.73 -2.26
CA PRO A 50 -4.55 -2.67 -1.35
C PRO A 50 -4.78 -1.38 -2.13
N SER A 51 -5.81 -0.62 -1.78
CA SER A 51 -6.19 0.61 -2.48
C SER A 51 -5.08 1.66 -2.37
N ILE A 52 -5.12 2.69 -3.21
CA ILE A 52 -4.18 3.82 -3.09
C ILE A 52 -4.34 4.52 -1.73
N VAL A 53 -5.58 4.59 -1.21
CA VAL A 53 -5.90 5.17 0.09
C VAL A 53 -5.31 4.32 1.22
N ASP A 54 -5.48 3.00 1.18
CA ASP A 54 -4.93 2.07 2.17
C ASP A 54 -3.39 2.14 2.21
N THR A 55 -2.77 2.31 1.03
CA THR A 55 -1.32 2.42 0.89
C THR A 55 -0.81 3.77 1.39
N ALA A 56 -1.56 4.85 1.13
CA ALA A 56 -1.26 6.18 1.65
C ALA A 56 -1.48 6.28 3.18
N GLU A 57 -2.46 5.54 3.73
CA GLU A 57 -2.64 5.38 5.18
C GLU A 57 -1.49 4.61 5.80
N ALA A 58 -1.05 3.48 5.21
CA ALA A 58 0.14 2.76 5.64
C ALA A 58 1.40 3.64 5.58
N CYS A 59 1.52 4.52 4.57
CA CYS A 59 2.58 5.52 4.43
C CYS A 59 2.46 6.72 5.41
N GLY A 60 1.33 6.88 6.12
CA GLY A 60 1.10 8.03 7.02
C GLY A 60 0.73 9.34 6.31
N LEU A 61 0.49 9.33 5.00
CA LEU A 61 0.06 10.53 4.26
C LEU A 61 -1.33 11.02 4.69
N LEU A 62 -2.16 10.12 5.23
CA LEU A 62 -3.49 10.43 5.78
C LEU A 62 -3.43 10.76 7.28
N ASP A 63 -2.25 11.00 7.81
CA ASP A 63 -1.99 11.42 9.19
C ASP A 63 -1.61 12.91 9.21
N MET A 64 -0.93 13.36 8.17
CA MET A 64 -0.56 14.75 7.91
C MET A 64 -1.73 15.61 7.40
N SER A 65 -1.63 16.91 7.62
CA SER A 65 -2.38 17.95 6.93
C SER A 65 -1.62 18.43 5.67
N PRO A 66 -2.28 19.15 4.73
CA PRO A 66 -1.57 19.76 3.60
C PRO A 66 -0.53 20.83 4.02
N SER A 67 -0.65 21.39 5.23
CA SER A 67 0.28 22.38 5.77
C SER A 67 1.62 21.77 6.19
N ASP A 68 1.62 20.49 6.60
CA ASP A 68 2.85 19.76 6.95
C ASP A 68 3.77 19.54 5.73
N LEU A 69 3.24 19.67 4.51
CA LEU A 69 4.03 19.62 3.28
C LEU A 69 4.86 20.90 3.05
N VAL A 70 4.64 21.97 3.83
CA VAL A 70 5.42 23.21 3.76
C VAL A 70 6.78 23.00 4.42
N CYS A 71 7.83 23.32 3.67
CA CYS A 71 9.21 23.29 4.11
C CYS A 71 9.64 24.70 4.50
N ASP A 72 9.75 24.97 5.80
CA ASP A 72 10.37 26.19 6.30
C ASP A 72 11.85 26.24 5.86
N THR A 73 12.24 27.29 5.15
CA THR A 73 13.63 27.56 4.80
C THR A 73 14.13 28.81 5.52
N ASN A 74 15.32 28.74 6.09
CA ASN A 74 15.87 29.83 6.92
C ASN A 74 15.98 31.18 6.16
N LYS A 75 15.13 32.12 6.58
CA LYS A 75 15.31 33.57 6.67
C LYS A 75 15.50 34.48 5.44
N GLU A 76 15.91 34.02 4.25
CA GLU A 76 16.29 34.97 3.17
C GLU A 76 15.56 34.84 1.81
N GLN A 77 14.55 33.96 1.69
CA GLN A 77 13.86 33.77 0.41
C GLN A 77 12.34 33.93 0.56
N HIS A 78 11.78 34.94 -0.10
CA HIS A 78 10.35 35.24 -0.10
C HIS A 78 9.55 34.16 -0.85
N GLY A 79 8.86 33.29 -0.12
CA GLY A 79 7.87 32.36 -0.67
C GLY A 79 7.75 31.06 0.10
N PHE A 80 6.58 30.43 0.05
CA PHE A 80 6.40 29.08 0.56
C PHE A 80 7.12 28.07 -0.35
N ARG A 81 7.82 27.11 0.25
CA ARG A 81 8.35 25.94 -0.44
C ARG A 81 7.69 24.70 0.11
N TYR A 82 7.57 23.69 -0.74
CA TYR A 82 7.04 22.39 -0.35
C TYR A 82 8.13 21.31 -0.42
N TYR A 83 7.98 20.23 0.35
CA TYR A 83 8.77 19.03 0.12
C TYR A 83 8.44 18.44 -1.25
N HIS A 84 9.46 17.94 -1.95
CA HIS A 84 9.26 17.23 -3.21
C HIS A 84 8.88 15.77 -2.96
N CYS A 85 9.33 15.20 -1.84
CA CYS A 85 9.01 13.83 -1.48
C CYS A 85 8.76 13.69 0.03
N VAL A 86 7.97 12.68 0.39
CA VAL A 86 7.78 12.21 1.76
C VAL A 86 8.22 10.76 1.83
N LEU A 87 9.12 10.45 2.76
CA LEU A 87 9.64 9.11 3.02
C LEU A 87 9.06 8.62 4.35
N SER A 88 8.49 7.42 4.38
CA SER A 88 8.00 6.79 5.62
C SER A 88 8.24 5.28 5.59
N SER A 89 8.15 4.65 6.76
CA SER A 89 8.18 3.21 6.92
C SER A 89 6.96 2.70 7.67
N ALA A 90 6.66 1.41 7.51
CA ALA A 90 5.78 0.67 8.40
C ALA A 90 6.35 -0.73 8.64
N PHE A 91 6.38 -1.16 9.91
CA PHE A 91 6.66 -2.54 10.29
C PHE A 91 5.38 -3.39 10.20
N HIS A 92 5.54 -4.67 9.84
CA HIS A 92 4.46 -5.64 9.75
C HIS A 92 4.62 -6.70 10.85
N SER A 93 3.51 -7.30 11.28
CA SER A 93 3.49 -8.32 12.35
C SER A 93 4.24 -9.62 12.03
N ASN A 94 4.68 -9.81 10.78
CA ASN A 94 5.51 -10.93 10.34
C ASN A 94 7.03 -10.62 10.37
N GLY A 95 7.45 -9.52 11.00
CA GLY A 95 8.86 -9.10 11.09
C GLY A 95 9.43 -8.51 9.80
N SER A 96 8.63 -8.36 8.75
CA SER A 96 9.00 -7.58 7.55
C SER A 96 8.66 -6.10 7.73
N ALA A 97 9.22 -5.24 6.89
CA ALA A 97 8.82 -3.83 6.83
C ALA A 97 8.48 -3.41 5.39
N THR A 98 7.96 -2.20 5.21
CA THR A 98 7.83 -1.56 3.91
C THR A 98 8.25 -0.11 4.02
N ILE A 99 9.09 0.34 3.09
CA ILE A 99 9.50 1.73 2.95
C ILE A 99 8.68 2.32 1.81
N PHE A 100 8.09 3.49 2.03
CA PHE A 100 7.24 4.21 1.10
C PHE A 100 7.91 5.52 0.70
N LEU A 101 7.88 5.84 -0.60
CA LEU A 101 8.24 7.16 -1.11
C LEU A 101 7.04 7.74 -1.86
N ALA A 102 6.50 8.84 -1.32
CA ALA A 102 5.50 9.66 -1.97
C ALA A 102 6.20 10.84 -2.65
N LYS A 103 6.02 11.02 -3.97
CA LYS A 103 6.56 12.16 -4.73
C LYS A 103 5.43 13.12 -5.05
N PHE A 104 5.69 14.42 -4.96
CA PHE A 104 4.68 15.46 -5.14
C PHE A 104 4.99 16.35 -6.35
N ASP A 105 3.95 16.68 -7.12
CA ASP A 105 4.04 17.60 -8.25
C ASP A 105 4.22 19.06 -7.79
N ALA A 106 4.40 19.97 -8.75
CA ALA A 106 4.50 21.40 -8.47
C ALA A 106 3.26 22.02 -7.81
N ASN A 107 2.11 21.33 -7.85
CA ASN A 107 0.85 21.73 -7.23
C ASN A 107 0.61 21.03 -5.87
N THR A 108 1.59 20.27 -5.37
CA THR A 108 1.53 19.45 -4.15
C THR A 108 0.48 18.32 -4.18
N ASN A 109 0.10 17.84 -5.36
CA ASN A 109 -0.63 16.59 -5.53
C ASN A 109 0.34 15.40 -5.48
N LEU A 110 -0.16 14.22 -5.14
CA LEU A 110 0.64 13.01 -5.19
C LEU A 110 0.89 12.66 -6.66
N GLU A 111 2.14 12.67 -7.11
CA GLU A 111 2.55 12.28 -8.47
C GLU A 111 2.75 10.76 -8.54
N SER A 112 3.57 10.24 -7.62
CA SER A 112 3.80 8.80 -7.47
C SER A 112 3.77 8.36 -6.01
N LEU A 113 3.36 7.12 -5.78
CA LEU A 113 3.54 6.43 -4.50
C LEU A 113 4.26 5.11 -4.74
N ASP A 114 5.55 5.08 -4.42
CA ASP A 114 6.42 3.93 -4.57
C ASP A 114 6.57 3.21 -3.23
N SER A 115 6.69 1.88 -3.24
CA SER A 115 6.84 1.10 -2.00
C SER A 115 7.79 -0.09 -2.16
N THR A 116 8.86 -0.14 -1.37
CA THR A 116 9.81 -1.27 -1.34
C THR A 116 9.56 -2.13 -0.10
N LYS A 117 9.31 -3.42 -0.27
CA LYS A 117 9.21 -4.38 0.83
C LYS A 117 10.60 -4.74 1.35
N ILE A 118 10.74 -4.87 2.66
CA ILE A 118 11.96 -5.29 3.34
C ILE A 118 11.68 -6.65 4.00
N PRO A 119 12.09 -7.77 3.39
CA PRO A 119 11.86 -9.11 3.95
C PRO A 119 12.48 -9.28 5.35
N ALA A 120 11.80 -10.04 6.23
CA ALA A 120 12.27 -10.31 7.59
C ALA A 120 13.73 -10.80 7.66
N LYS A 121 14.11 -11.63 6.69
CA LYS A 121 15.49 -12.14 6.50
C LYS A 121 16.57 -11.07 6.46
N ILE A 122 16.28 -9.85 6.02
CA ILE A 122 17.26 -8.76 6.01
C ILE A 122 17.64 -8.35 7.45
N PHE A 123 16.66 -8.31 8.35
CA PHE A 123 16.91 -8.01 9.76
C PHE A 123 17.61 -9.16 10.49
N GLU A 124 17.36 -10.41 10.05
CA GLU A 124 18.01 -11.61 10.61
C GLU A 124 19.44 -11.83 10.07
N GLU A 125 19.60 -12.04 8.76
CA GLU A 125 20.87 -12.39 8.10
C GLU A 125 21.90 -11.26 8.20
N VAL A 126 21.47 -10.02 7.98
CA VAL A 126 22.34 -8.83 7.96
C VAL A 126 22.37 -8.15 9.34
N THR A 127 21.65 -8.68 10.34
CA THR A 127 21.43 -8.04 11.65
C THR A 127 21.07 -6.56 11.53
N TYR A 128 20.22 -6.23 10.55
CA TYR A 128 19.86 -4.83 10.27
C TYR A 128 18.95 -4.30 11.39
N PRO A 129 19.20 -3.10 11.96
CA PRO A 129 18.38 -2.58 13.05
C PRO A 129 16.91 -2.41 12.65
N GLN A 130 16.01 -2.96 13.46
CA GLN A 130 14.56 -2.83 13.29
C GLN A 130 14.07 -1.51 13.91
N THR A 131 14.57 -0.37 13.41
CA THR A 131 14.10 0.97 13.79
C THR A 131 13.69 1.76 12.55
N GLU A 132 12.70 2.63 12.68
CA GLU A 132 12.24 3.46 11.56
C GLU A 132 13.32 4.41 11.05
N LEU A 133 14.19 4.90 11.94
CA LEU A 133 15.36 5.69 11.55
C LEU A 133 16.30 4.91 10.63
N ALA A 134 16.57 3.63 10.95
CA ALA A 134 17.38 2.77 10.10
C ALA A 134 16.67 2.51 8.76
N LEU A 135 15.35 2.35 8.76
CA LEU A 135 14.57 2.25 7.52
C LEU A 135 14.56 3.56 6.72
N ALA A 136 14.60 4.73 7.34
CA ALA A 136 14.72 6.02 6.65
C ALA A 136 16.11 6.17 5.99
N VAL A 137 17.19 5.77 6.67
CA VAL A 137 18.55 5.69 6.07
C VAL A 137 18.55 4.76 4.87
N LEU A 138 17.98 3.56 5.00
CA LEU A 138 17.87 2.60 3.91
C LEU A 138 17.02 3.13 2.75
N GLY A 139 15.91 3.83 3.05
CA GLY A 139 15.01 4.44 2.06
C GLY A 139 15.68 5.53 1.22
N LEU A 140 16.46 6.42 1.85
CA LEU A 140 17.25 7.43 1.12
C LEU A 140 18.25 6.79 0.15
N LEU A 141 18.82 5.63 0.48
CA LEU A 141 19.79 4.94 -0.39
C LEU A 141 19.11 4.09 -1.48
N ILE A 142 17.94 3.49 -1.20
CA ILE A 142 17.11 2.79 -2.21
C ILE A 142 16.68 3.79 -3.28
N TYR A 143 16.01 4.87 -2.88
CA TYR A 143 15.42 5.86 -3.78
C TYR A 143 16.38 6.99 -4.18
N ARG A 144 17.70 6.76 -4.06
CA ARG A 144 18.72 7.80 -4.22
C ARG A 144 18.66 8.57 -5.55
N SER A 145 18.16 7.94 -6.62
CA SER A 145 17.93 8.56 -7.93
C SER A 145 16.80 9.58 -7.92
N ASP A 146 15.75 9.30 -7.16
CA ASP A 146 14.50 10.03 -7.13
C ASP A 146 14.54 11.20 -6.13
N VAL A 147 15.28 11.03 -5.03
CA VAL A 147 15.44 12.04 -3.99
C VAL A 147 16.67 12.95 -4.16
N TYR A 148 17.53 12.69 -5.15
CA TYR A 148 18.73 13.49 -5.40
C TYR A 148 18.39 14.97 -5.65
N ASP A 149 19.05 15.88 -4.92
CA ASP A 149 18.81 17.33 -4.95
C ASP A 149 17.35 17.73 -4.61
N LYS A 150 16.62 16.85 -3.93
CA LYS A 150 15.24 17.10 -3.47
C LYS A 150 15.18 17.53 -2.00
N ARG A 151 13.99 17.98 -1.60
CA ARG A 151 13.58 18.23 -0.22
C ARG A 151 12.70 17.05 0.20
N VAL A 152 13.14 16.30 1.20
CA VAL A 152 12.47 15.09 1.68
C VAL A 152 12.02 15.28 3.12
N LEU A 153 10.75 14.98 3.38
CA LEU A 153 10.21 14.88 4.72
C LEU A 153 10.24 13.41 5.16
N CYS A 154 11.03 13.08 6.17
CA CYS A 154 11.07 11.76 6.78
C CYS A 154 10.06 11.68 7.93
N LEU A 155 9.04 10.82 7.78
CA LEU A 155 8.03 10.57 8.81
C LEU A 155 8.44 9.39 9.69
N LEU A 156 8.66 9.67 10.98
CA LEU A 156 8.94 8.68 12.03
C LEU A 156 7.79 8.70 13.05
N ARG A 157 7.38 7.54 13.55
CA ARG A 157 6.24 7.33 14.46
C ARG A 157 6.70 6.82 15.83
N ASP A 158 7.68 5.92 15.84
CA ASP A 158 8.13 5.21 17.04
C ASP A 158 9.33 5.87 17.74
N THR A 159 10.03 6.82 17.09
CA THR A 159 11.12 7.58 17.73
C THR A 159 10.58 8.73 18.57
N ASN A 160 10.77 8.69 19.88
CA ASN A 160 10.34 9.76 20.78
C ASN A 160 11.26 11.00 20.66
N PRO A 161 10.75 12.17 20.21
CA PRO A 161 11.58 13.38 20.06
C PRO A 161 12.00 14.01 21.39
N HIS A 162 11.49 13.52 22.53
CA HIS A 162 11.82 14.00 23.87
C HIS A 162 13.01 13.28 24.54
N GLU A 163 13.70 12.38 23.82
CA GLU A 163 14.96 11.79 24.29
C GLU A 163 16.11 12.81 24.19
N GLU A 164 16.90 12.94 25.26
CA GLU A 164 17.96 13.96 25.38
C GLU A 164 19.03 13.85 24.26
N ASP A 165 19.21 12.64 23.71
CA ASP A 165 20.15 12.31 22.64
C ASP A 165 19.53 12.31 21.22
N PHE A 166 18.28 12.77 21.02
CA PHE A 166 17.60 12.67 19.72
C PHE A 166 18.41 13.26 18.56
N SER A 167 19.12 14.38 18.75
CA SER A 167 19.98 14.98 17.73
C SER A 167 21.17 14.09 17.34
N ALA A 168 21.74 13.35 18.29
CA ALA A 168 22.82 12.39 18.06
C ALA A 168 22.29 11.11 17.39
N SER A 169 21.09 10.66 17.77
CA SER A 169 20.43 9.53 17.11
C SER A 169 20.24 9.78 15.60
N LEU A 170 19.96 11.01 15.17
CA LEU A 170 19.79 11.37 13.76
C LEU A 170 21.09 11.39 12.91
N GLU A 171 22.27 11.22 13.48
CA GLU A 171 23.55 11.29 12.73
C GLU A 171 23.66 10.33 11.52
N PRO A 172 23.22 9.05 11.58
CA PRO A 172 23.16 8.17 10.42
C PRO A 172 22.31 8.74 9.27
N LEU A 173 21.18 9.37 9.59
CA LEU A 173 20.28 9.97 8.61
C LEU A 173 20.92 11.21 7.97
N LYS A 174 21.56 12.08 8.76
CA LYS A 174 22.32 13.23 8.25
C LYS A 174 23.43 12.79 7.31
N LYS A 175 24.19 11.73 7.67
CA LYS A 175 25.24 11.14 6.82
C LYS A 175 24.68 10.58 5.51
N ALA A 176 23.56 9.85 5.56
CA ALA A 176 22.90 9.32 4.37
C ALA A 176 22.38 10.43 3.45
N ALA A 177 21.70 11.44 4.01
CA ALA A 177 21.18 12.58 3.26
C ALA A 177 22.30 13.40 2.60
N ASN A 178 23.40 13.66 3.33
CA ASN A 178 24.59 14.31 2.76
C ASN A 178 25.20 13.51 1.60
N LYS A 179 25.29 12.18 1.74
CA LYS A 179 25.81 11.27 0.71
C LYS A 179 24.96 11.27 -0.57
N VAL A 180 23.65 11.37 -0.43
CA VAL A 180 22.68 11.41 -1.54
C VAL A 180 22.40 12.86 -2.01
N ARG A 181 22.98 13.87 -1.35
CA ARG A 181 22.75 15.31 -1.60
C ARG A 181 21.27 15.70 -1.48
N VAL A 182 20.68 15.42 -0.33
CA VAL A 182 19.25 15.64 -0.02
C VAL A 182 19.09 16.62 1.13
N LEU A 183 18.21 17.61 0.97
CA LEU A 183 17.71 18.39 2.09
C LEU A 183 16.63 17.58 2.80
N HIS A 184 16.88 17.16 4.04
CA HIS A 184 15.96 16.32 4.80
C HIS A 184 15.46 17.05 6.03
N HIS A 185 14.16 16.95 6.32
CA HIS A 185 13.59 17.27 7.62
C HIS A 185 12.94 16.01 8.21
N VAL A 186 12.86 15.93 9.53
CA VAL A 186 12.24 14.81 10.25
C VAL A 186 11.01 15.34 10.96
N GLN A 187 9.86 14.72 10.71
CA GLN A 187 8.63 15.00 11.43
C GLN A 187 8.21 13.75 12.19
N TRP A 188 8.00 13.92 13.50
CA TRP A 188 7.41 12.89 14.32
C TRP A 188 5.88 12.90 14.15
N VAL A 189 5.30 11.73 13.89
CA VAL A 189 3.86 11.51 13.73
C VAL A 189 3.39 10.60 14.87
N PRO A 190 2.66 11.11 15.89
CA PRO A 190 2.27 10.32 17.04
C PRO A 190 1.47 9.06 16.65
N PRO A 191 1.69 7.91 17.33
CA PRO A 191 0.92 6.70 17.10
C PRO A 191 -0.59 6.97 17.21
N LYS A 192 -1.33 6.63 16.14
CA LYS A 192 -2.78 6.84 16.09
C LYS A 192 -3.50 5.98 17.13
N GLU A 193 -4.02 6.60 18.19
CA GLU A 193 -5.05 5.97 19.02
C GLU A 193 -6.22 5.50 18.13
N LYS A 194 -6.71 4.27 18.38
CA LYS A 194 -7.83 3.63 17.66
C LYS A 194 -9.20 4.20 18.09
N LYS A 195 -9.34 5.53 18.12
CA LYS A 195 -10.64 6.20 18.27
C LYS A 195 -11.23 6.45 16.89
N GLU A 196 -12.22 5.64 16.54
CA GLU A 196 -13.00 5.75 15.32
C GLU A 196 -13.80 7.06 15.27
N ASN A 197 -14.16 7.50 14.06
CA ASN A 197 -15.20 8.50 13.72
C ASN A 197 -14.89 10.01 13.69
N ILE A 198 -13.66 10.52 13.92
CA ILE A 198 -13.35 11.98 13.74
C ILE A 198 -12.54 12.30 12.47
N ARG A 199 -11.91 11.31 11.81
CA ARG A 199 -10.91 11.57 10.74
C ARG A 199 -11.44 11.90 9.33
N LEU A 200 -12.75 11.84 9.09
CA LEU A 200 -13.30 12.08 7.75
C LEU A 200 -13.26 13.54 7.29
N SER A 201 -13.23 14.52 8.21
CA SER A 201 -13.25 15.95 7.87
C SER A 201 -11.86 16.57 7.71
N ILE A 202 -10.94 16.32 8.64
CA ILE A 202 -9.67 17.06 8.73
C ILE A 202 -8.73 16.76 7.54
N ASN A 203 -8.63 15.49 7.12
CA ASN A 203 -7.67 15.07 6.08
C ASN A 203 -8.30 14.86 4.69
N ALA A 204 -9.49 15.43 4.45
CA ALA A 204 -10.15 15.39 3.14
C ALA A 204 -9.26 15.98 2.03
N GLY A 205 -8.54 17.08 2.31
CA GLY A 205 -7.60 17.70 1.38
C GLY A 205 -6.44 16.78 1.00
N MET A 206 -5.80 16.12 1.97
CA MET A 206 -4.74 15.14 1.69
C MET A 206 -5.29 13.90 0.97
N ARG A 207 -6.49 13.44 1.32
CA ARG A 207 -7.14 12.30 0.65
C ARG A 207 -7.43 12.61 -0.83
N LEU A 208 -7.86 13.83 -1.16
CA LEU A 208 -8.03 14.26 -2.56
C LEU A 208 -6.69 14.28 -3.29
N ARG A 209 -5.63 14.84 -2.71
CA ARG A 209 -4.27 14.84 -3.27
C ARG A 209 -3.74 13.43 -3.53
N VAL A 210 -4.04 12.49 -2.62
CA VAL A 210 -3.71 11.05 -2.76
C VAL A 210 -4.53 10.37 -3.87
N MET A 211 -5.80 10.73 -4.04
CA MET A 211 -6.64 10.19 -5.13
C MET A 211 -6.21 10.67 -6.52
N LEU A 212 -5.42 11.75 -6.61
CA LEU A 212 -4.81 12.25 -7.85
C LEU A 212 -3.48 11.55 -8.20
N CYS A 213 -3.07 10.50 -7.45
CA CYS A 213 -1.88 9.71 -7.71
C CYS A 213 -1.84 9.18 -9.15
N GLN A 214 -0.81 9.59 -9.90
CA GLN A 214 -0.69 9.25 -11.32
C GLN A 214 -0.04 7.87 -11.52
N THR A 215 0.94 7.51 -10.67
CA THR A 215 1.71 6.27 -10.80
C THR A 215 1.98 5.59 -9.47
N ARG A 216 2.11 4.26 -9.49
CA ARG A 216 2.39 3.45 -8.29
C ARG A 216 3.23 2.22 -8.64
N SER A 217 4.49 2.21 -8.20
CA SER A 217 5.36 1.03 -8.23
C SER A 217 5.28 0.22 -6.93
N THR A 218 5.80 -1.00 -6.96
CA THR A 218 6.01 -1.81 -5.75
C THR A 218 7.16 -2.79 -6.00
N ASP A 219 8.25 -2.62 -5.24
CA ASP A 219 9.44 -3.47 -5.34
C ASP A 219 9.45 -4.50 -4.20
N ASP A 220 9.86 -5.74 -4.50
CA ASP A 220 9.77 -6.85 -3.55
C ASP A 220 10.95 -6.98 -2.59
N ALA A 221 12.13 -6.46 -2.94
CA ALA A 221 13.31 -6.43 -2.07
C ALA A 221 14.35 -5.40 -2.55
N PRO A 222 15.09 -4.73 -1.63
CA PRO A 222 16.19 -3.85 -1.99
C PRO A 222 17.45 -4.63 -2.41
N PRO A 223 18.34 -4.05 -3.24
CA PRO A 223 19.62 -4.67 -3.57
C PRO A 223 20.51 -4.85 -2.32
N ARG A 224 21.10 -6.05 -2.13
CA ARG A 224 21.98 -6.37 -0.98
C ARG A 224 23.06 -5.31 -0.71
N LYS A 225 23.69 -4.79 -1.77
CA LYS A 225 24.72 -3.73 -1.66
C LYS A 225 24.21 -2.48 -0.93
N VAL A 226 22.96 -2.07 -1.19
CA VAL A 226 22.31 -0.91 -0.58
C VAL A 226 22.02 -1.18 0.91
N VAL A 227 21.61 -2.41 1.26
CA VAL A 227 21.39 -2.82 2.66
C VAL A 227 22.69 -2.77 3.47
N TYR A 228 23.79 -3.32 2.94
CA TYR A 228 25.09 -3.27 3.60
C TYR A 228 25.63 -1.84 3.72
N GLU A 229 25.45 -1.03 2.68
CA GLU A 229 25.81 0.39 2.70
C GLU A 229 25.01 1.17 3.77
N ALA A 230 23.71 0.90 3.89
CA ALA A 230 22.87 1.47 4.95
C ALA A 230 23.32 1.01 6.35
N LYS A 231 23.67 -0.28 6.51
CA LYS A 231 24.11 -0.82 7.80
C LYS A 231 25.38 -0.13 8.29
N ALA A 232 26.37 0.09 7.42
CA ALA A 232 27.60 0.80 7.77
C ALA A 232 27.40 2.27 8.18
N LEU A 233 26.25 2.89 7.83
CA LEU A 233 25.90 4.23 8.28
C LEU A 233 25.17 4.23 9.63
N VAL A 234 24.31 3.24 9.87
CA VAL A 234 23.51 3.10 11.12
C VAL A 234 24.34 2.51 12.26
N ASP A 235 25.22 1.56 11.97
CA ASP A 235 26.12 0.89 12.91
C ASP A 235 27.59 1.14 12.50
N PRO A 236 28.25 2.15 13.08
CA PRO A 236 29.66 2.45 12.79
C PRO A 236 30.64 1.37 13.27
N SER A 237 30.21 0.43 14.12
CA SER A 237 31.04 -0.71 14.54
C SER A 237 31.07 -1.83 13.50
N TRP A 238 30.08 -1.83 12.58
CA TRP A 238 30.01 -2.81 11.52
C TRP A 238 31.00 -2.52 10.39
N ASN A 239 31.93 -3.45 10.18
CA ASN A 239 32.98 -3.31 9.18
C ASN A 239 32.52 -3.86 7.81
N PRO A 240 32.36 -3.01 6.77
CA PRO A 240 31.81 -3.41 5.47
C PRO A 240 32.72 -4.36 4.68
N PHE A 241 34.02 -4.44 5.00
CA PHE A 241 34.95 -5.30 4.27
C PHE A 241 34.69 -6.80 4.50
N TYR A 242 34.00 -7.20 5.57
CA TYR A 242 33.65 -8.60 5.83
C TYR A 242 32.56 -9.16 4.89
N CYS A 243 31.81 -8.31 4.18
CA CYS A 243 30.75 -8.74 3.23
C CYS A 243 31.16 -8.64 1.76
N MET A 244 32.42 -8.32 1.43
CA MET A 244 32.93 -8.32 0.06
C MET A 244 33.52 -9.69 -0.38
N CYS A 245 33.41 -10.71 0.47
CA CYS A 245 34.00 -12.05 0.30
C CYS A 245 32.95 -13.18 0.22
N LEU A 246 31.67 -12.87 -0.02
CA LEU A 246 30.54 -13.81 -0.13
C LEU A 246 29.66 -13.49 -1.35
#